data_AF-A0A845TYR2-F1
#
_entry.id   AF-A0A845TYR2-F1
#
_cell.length_a   1.000
_cell.length_b   1.000
_cell.length_c   1.000
_cell.angle_alpha   90.00
_cell.angle_beta   90.00
_cell.angle_gamma   90.00
#
_symmetry.space_group_name_H-M   'P 1'
#
loop_
_entity.id
_entity.type
_entity.pdbx_description
1 polymer ?
#
loop_
_entity_poly.entity_id
_entity_poly.type
_entity_poly.pdbx_seq_one_letter_code
_entity_poly.pdbx_strand_id
1 'polypeptide(L)'
;MPSRHKNKTFATLLATVTGGIGLHRFYLHGAADKWGWLHLASVPVTLLVVWLGIGKHGLFQAAALVLSVLLGFLEALVLGLTPDDQWDQKFNPQSGKQTASRWWLALLLVITLAIGATALVATLARGFDLLFTGGAFG
;
A
#
# COMPACT_ATOMS: atom_id res chain seq x y z
N MET A 1 23.60 20.28 -5.37
CA MET A 1 23.09 20.28 -3.98
C MET A 1 22.83 18.84 -3.59
N PRO A 2 23.26 18.36 -2.40
CA PRO A 2 22.94 17.00 -1.98
C PRO A 2 21.42 16.82 -1.94
N SER A 3 20.94 15.75 -2.58
CA SER A 3 19.51 15.41 -2.52
C SER A 3 19.14 15.03 -1.08
N ARG A 4 17.92 15.37 -0.66
CA ARG A 4 17.42 15.02 0.69
C ARG A 4 17.41 13.49 0.85
N HIS A 5 18.12 12.99 1.87
CA HIS A 5 18.14 11.55 2.19
C HIS A 5 16.75 11.05 2.58
N LYS A 6 16.26 10.04 1.86
CA LYS A 6 14.97 9.39 2.10
C LYS A 6 15.14 8.20 3.04
N ASN A 7 14.32 8.17 4.08
CA ASN A 7 14.35 7.16 5.13
C ASN A 7 13.51 5.94 4.72
N LYS A 8 14.15 4.77 4.61
CA LYS A 8 13.50 3.52 4.24
C LYS A 8 12.41 3.08 5.21
N THR A 9 12.72 3.04 6.50
CA THR A 9 11.76 2.62 7.53
C THR A 9 10.52 3.52 7.54
N PHE A 10 10.70 4.82 7.34
CA PHE A 10 9.59 5.76 7.24
C PHE A 10 8.75 5.53 5.97
N ALA A 11 9.38 5.28 4.82
CA ALA A 11 8.66 4.95 3.59
C ALA A 11 7.84 3.65 3.73
N THR A 12 8.42 2.61 4.34
CA THR A 12 7.73 1.35 4.64
C THR A 12 6.56 1.56 5.60
N LEU A 13 6.73 2.39 6.64
CA LEU A 13 5.67 2.71 7.58
C LEU A 13 4.53 3.44 6.89
N LEU A 14 4.86 4.42 6.06
CA LEU A 14 3.89 5.19 5.29
C LEU A 14 3.10 4.28 4.34
N ALA A 15 3.77 3.33 3.67
CA ALA A 15 3.11 2.34 2.83
C ALA A 15 2.21 1.39 3.64
N THR A 16 2.63 1.00 4.84
CA THR A 16 1.85 0.11 5.72
C THR A 16 0.56 0.78 6.20
N VAL A 17 0.64 2.03 6.64
CA VAL A 17 -0.51 2.74 7.25
C VAL A 17 -1.39 3.41 6.22
N THR A 18 -0.79 3.92 5.14
CA THR A 18 -1.47 4.79 4.17
C THR A 18 -1.31 4.33 2.72
N GLY A 19 -0.86 3.09 2.52
CA GLY A 19 -0.63 2.54 1.19
C GLY A 19 -1.88 2.56 0.30
N GLY A 20 -3.06 2.39 0.89
CA GLY A 20 -4.34 2.51 0.19
C GLY A 20 -4.63 3.88 -0.44
N ILE A 21 -3.92 4.94 -0.03
CA ILE A 21 -4.02 6.29 -0.62
C ILE A 21 -2.70 6.77 -1.24
N GLY A 22 -1.64 5.97 -1.18
CA GLY A 22 -0.39 6.19 -1.91
C GLY A 22 0.55 7.24 -1.34
N LEU A 23 0.48 7.62 -0.06
CA LEU A 23 1.38 8.67 0.47
C LEU A 23 2.87 8.31 0.39
N HIS A 24 3.20 7.03 0.50
CA HIS A 24 4.58 6.55 0.34
C HIS A 24 5.11 6.77 -1.08
N ARG A 25 4.25 6.68 -2.10
CA ARG A 25 4.57 6.99 -3.49
C ARG A 25 4.95 8.46 -3.64
N PHE A 26 4.13 9.36 -3.09
CA PHE A 26 4.40 10.81 -3.11
C PHE A 26 5.66 11.17 -2.31
N TYR A 27 5.91 10.49 -1.18
CA TYR A 27 7.16 10.68 -0.43
C TYR A 27 8.39 10.30 -1.27
N LEU A 28 8.32 9.22 -2.05
CA LEU A 28 9.45 8.70 -2.83
C LEU A 28 9.64 9.40 -4.17
N HIS A 29 8.57 9.74 -4.89
CA HIS A 29 8.65 10.23 -6.26
C HIS A 29 8.06 11.64 -6.45
N GLY A 30 7.44 12.22 -5.42
CA GLY A 30 6.79 13.53 -5.49
C GLY A 30 5.44 13.50 -6.22
N ALA A 31 4.88 14.69 -6.47
CA ALA A 31 3.54 14.85 -7.05
C ALA A 31 3.44 14.45 -8.55
N ALA A 32 4.55 14.13 -9.22
CA ALA A 32 4.54 13.64 -10.60
C ALA A 32 4.21 12.13 -10.69
N ASP A 33 4.06 11.44 -9.56
CA ASP A 33 3.86 9.98 -9.54
C ASP A 33 2.42 9.57 -9.91
N LYS A 34 2.26 9.10 -11.14
CA LYS A 34 0.97 8.63 -11.68
C LYS A 34 0.33 7.54 -10.83
N TRP A 35 1.13 6.66 -10.23
CA TRP A 35 0.60 5.57 -9.41
C TRP A 35 0.18 6.05 -8.02
N GLY A 36 0.89 7.03 -7.45
CA GLY A 36 0.43 7.70 -6.23
C GLY A 36 -0.95 8.34 -6.43
N TRP A 37 -1.16 8.99 -7.58
CA TRP A 37 -2.47 9.51 -7.96
C TRP A 37 -3.51 8.41 -8.18
N LEU A 38 -3.13 7.25 -8.72
CA LEU A 38 -4.06 6.13 -8.87
C LEU A 38 -4.54 5.59 -7.52
N HIS A 39 -3.63 5.41 -6.55
CA HIS A 39 -4.01 5.05 -5.18
C HIS A 39 -4.94 6.10 -4.57
N LEU A 40 -4.61 7.38 -4.69
CA LEU A 40 -5.43 8.46 -4.15
C LEU A 40 -6.82 8.50 -4.80
N ALA A 41 -6.91 8.26 -6.12
CA ALA A 41 -8.16 8.22 -6.86
C ALA A 41 -9.08 7.05 -6.46
N SER A 42 -8.54 5.98 -5.86
CA SER A 42 -9.34 4.84 -5.39
C SER A 42 -10.43 5.24 -4.38
N VAL A 43 -10.18 6.28 -3.58
CA VAL A 43 -11.13 6.80 -2.58
C VAL A 43 -12.33 7.49 -3.25
N PRO A 44 -12.18 8.57 -4.04
CA PRO A 44 -13.32 9.21 -4.69
C PRO A 44 -14.02 8.30 -5.69
N VAL A 45 -13.31 7.38 -6.36
CA VAL A 45 -13.95 6.37 -7.23
C VAL A 45 -14.86 5.45 -6.41
N THR A 46 -14.38 4.93 -5.29
CA THR A 46 -15.21 4.09 -4.39
C THR A 46 -16.41 4.86 -3.85
N LEU A 47 -16.21 6.10 -3.40
CA LEU A 47 -17.30 6.94 -2.91
C LEU A 47 -18.35 7.22 -3.99
N LEU A 48 -17.92 7.48 -5.23
CA LEU A 48 -18.81 7.70 -6.36
C LEU A 48 -19.61 6.43 -6.70
N VAL A 49 -18.96 5.26 -6.72
CA VAL A 49 -19.61 3.96 -6.96
C VAL A 49 -20.68 3.67 -5.91
N VAL A 50 -20.35 3.90 -4.64
CA VAL A 50 -21.30 3.75 -3.51
C VAL A 50 -22.45 4.75 -3.64
N TRP A 51 -22.17 6.02 -3.92
CA TRP A 51 -23.18 7.07 -4.04
C TRP A 51 -24.16 6.82 -5.20
N LEU A 52 -23.65 6.32 -6.34
CA LEU A 52 -24.46 5.93 -7.49
C LEU A 52 -25.19 4.58 -7.31
N GLY A 53 -24.93 3.86 -6.21
CA GLY A 53 -25.51 2.54 -5.95
C GLY A 53 -25.09 1.47 -6.96
N ILE A 54 -23.91 1.60 -7.58
CA ILE A 54 -23.43 0.66 -8.59
C ILE A 54 -22.92 -0.62 -7.90
N GLY A 55 -23.62 -1.73 -8.13
CA GLY A 55 -23.28 -3.03 -7.55
C GLY A 55 -24.05 -3.32 -6.25
N LYS A 56 -24.23 -4.60 -5.95
CA LYS A 56 -25.11 -5.06 -4.85
C LYS A 56 -24.42 -5.20 -3.49
N HIS A 57 -23.11 -5.40 -3.48
CA HIS A 57 -22.36 -5.72 -2.26
C HIS A 57 -21.24 -4.71 -2.04
N GLY A 58 -21.07 -4.30 -0.78
CA GLY A 58 -20.08 -3.29 -0.38
C GLY A 58 -18.65 -3.64 -0.77
N LEU A 59 -18.28 -4.93 -0.78
CA LEU A 59 -16.95 -5.37 -1.20
C LEU A 59 -16.67 -5.01 -2.66
N PHE A 60 -17.62 -5.25 -3.56
CA PHE A 60 -17.45 -4.92 -4.99
C PHE A 60 -17.57 -3.42 -5.25
N GLN A 61 -18.43 -2.72 -4.50
CA GLN A 61 -18.49 -1.26 -4.54
C GLN A 61 -17.16 -0.61 -4.13
N ALA A 62 -16.48 -1.21 -3.14
CA ALA A 62 -15.18 -0.75 -2.65
C ALA A 62 -13.97 -1.42 -3.33
N ALA A 63 -14.17 -2.15 -4.44
CA ALA A 63 -13.11 -2.95 -5.05
C ALA A 63 -11.85 -2.14 -5.39
N ALA A 64 -12.01 -0.89 -5.86
CA ALA A 64 -10.89 -0.01 -6.16
C ALA A 64 -10.06 0.32 -4.91
N LEU A 65 -10.72 0.70 -3.82
CA LEU A 65 -10.05 1.00 -2.55
C LEU A 65 -9.43 -0.25 -1.92
N VAL A 66 -10.14 -1.38 -1.91
CA VAL A 66 -9.64 -2.65 -1.38
C VAL A 66 -8.38 -3.08 -2.13
N LEU A 67 -8.39 -3.04 -3.45
CA LEU A 67 -7.21 -3.37 -4.26
C LEU A 67 -6.05 -2.41 -3.97
N SER A 68 -6.34 -1.11 -3.86
CA SER A 68 -5.34 -0.09 -3.50
C SER A 68 -4.69 -0.38 -2.14
N VAL A 69 -5.47 -0.77 -1.13
CA VAL A 69 -4.98 -1.13 0.21
C VAL A 69 -4.09 -2.38 0.15
N LEU A 70 -4.52 -3.43 -0.55
CA LEU A 70 -3.74 -4.67 -0.69
C LEU A 70 -2.40 -4.42 -1.40
N LEU A 71 -2.41 -3.60 -2.45
CA LEU A 71 -1.20 -3.17 -3.14
C LEU A 71 -0.29 -2.34 -2.21
N GLY A 72 -0.88 -1.49 -1.36
CA GLY A 72 -0.14 -0.74 -0.35
C GLY A 72 0.66 -1.63 0.61
N PHE A 73 0.05 -2.72 1.11
CA PHE A 73 0.77 -3.70 1.94
C PHE A 73 1.87 -4.41 1.17
N LEU A 74 1.61 -4.81 -0.08
CA LEU A 74 2.63 -5.42 -0.94
C LEU A 74 3.81 -4.46 -1.17
N GLU A 75 3.54 -3.21 -1.52
CA GLU A 75 4.57 -2.19 -1.72
C GLU A 75 5.35 -1.90 -0.42
N ALA A 76 4.68 -1.90 0.74
CA ALA A 76 5.38 -1.78 2.03
C ALA A 76 6.40 -2.90 2.23
N LEU A 77 6.03 -4.15 1.96
CA LEU A 77 6.94 -5.29 2.05
C LEU A 77 8.09 -5.18 1.04
N VAL A 78 7.80 -4.83 -0.22
CA VAL A 78 8.82 -4.62 -1.26
C VAL A 78 9.81 -3.54 -0.82
N LEU A 79 9.33 -2.39 -0.33
CA LEU A 79 10.19 -1.29 0.11
C LEU A 79 11.03 -1.69 1.33
N GLY A 80 10.42 -2.32 2.35
CA GLY A 80 11.14 -2.67 3.58
C GLY A 80 12.14 -3.82 3.40
N LEU A 81 11.87 -4.75 2.50
CA LEU A 81 12.77 -5.87 2.15
C LEU A 81 13.83 -5.48 1.11
N THR A 82 13.74 -4.29 0.49
CA THR A 82 14.79 -3.80 -0.41
C THR A 82 16.11 -3.67 0.35
N PRO A 83 17.22 -4.30 -0.10
CA PRO A 83 18.54 -4.16 0.52
C PRO A 83 18.97 -2.69 0.64
N ASP A 84 19.71 -2.34 1.69
CA ASP A 84 20.06 -0.94 2.00
C ASP A 84 20.90 -0.28 0.89
N ASP A 85 21.81 -1.03 0.28
CA ASP A 85 22.63 -0.59 -0.84
C ASP A 85 21.79 -0.32 -2.10
N GLN A 86 20.84 -1.20 -2.42
CA GLN A 86 19.90 -0.99 -3.53
C GLN A 86 18.95 0.18 -3.27
N TRP A 87 18.50 0.34 -2.02
CA TRP A 87 17.70 1.48 -1.60
C TRP A 87 18.45 2.79 -1.84
N ASP A 88 19.71 2.85 -1.40
CA ASP A 88 20.52 4.06 -1.55
C ASP A 88 20.83 4.40 -3.00
N GLN A 89 21.14 3.40 -3.83
CA GLN A 89 21.34 3.60 -5.27
C GLN A 89 20.09 4.19 -5.93
N LYS A 90 18.90 3.70 -5.55
CA LYS A 90 17.64 4.11 -6.14
C LYS A 90 17.15 5.48 -5.67
N PHE A 91 17.20 5.73 -4.36
CA PHE A 91 16.53 6.89 -3.75
C PHE A 91 17.49 7.92 -3.15
N ASN A 92 18.74 7.55 -2.88
CA ASN A 92 19.75 8.39 -2.23
C ASN A 92 21.10 8.50 -2.98
N PRO A 93 21.20 8.45 -4.33
CA PRO A 93 22.48 8.31 -5.04
C PRO A 93 23.49 9.44 -4.79
N GLN A 94 23.02 10.60 -4.33
CA GLN A 94 23.83 11.81 -4.08
C GLN A 94 23.73 12.30 -2.63
N SER A 95 23.26 11.44 -1.72
CA SER A 95 23.03 11.84 -0.33
C SER A 95 24.30 11.90 0.52
N GLY A 96 25.37 11.20 0.13
CA GLY A 96 26.59 11.06 0.94
C GLY A 96 26.39 10.34 2.28
N LYS A 97 25.24 9.68 2.48
CA LYS A 97 24.88 8.91 3.67
C LYS A 97 24.43 7.53 3.24
N GLN A 98 24.77 6.52 4.04
CA GLN A 98 24.30 5.16 3.87
C GLN A 98 23.06 4.92 4.74
N THR A 99 22.09 4.24 4.17
CA THR A 99 20.95 3.68 4.89
C THR A 99 21.45 2.53 5.76
N ALA A 100 21.00 2.52 7.01
CA ALA A 100 21.24 1.42 7.94
C ALA A 100 19.91 1.02 8.59
N SER A 101 19.32 -0.05 8.07
CA SER A 101 18.07 -0.59 8.59
C SER A 101 18.22 -1.09 10.01
N ARG A 102 17.28 -0.69 10.85
CA ARG A 102 17.23 -1.08 12.27
C ARG A 102 16.18 -2.17 12.48
N TRP A 103 16.29 -2.87 13.60
CA TRP A 103 15.38 -3.95 13.99
C TRP A 103 13.88 -3.57 13.95
N TRP A 104 13.54 -2.29 14.18
CA TRP A 104 12.17 -1.78 14.05
C TRP A 104 11.56 -2.02 12.67
N LEU A 105 12.36 -2.00 11.61
CA LEU A 105 11.90 -2.33 10.26
C LEU A 105 11.45 -3.80 10.17
N ALA A 106 12.14 -4.72 10.83
CA ALA A 106 11.76 -6.13 10.85
C ALA A 106 10.42 -6.34 11.57
N LEU A 107 10.21 -5.68 12.71
CA LEU A 107 8.92 -5.72 13.42
C LEU A 107 7.78 -5.17 12.55
N LEU A 108 8.03 -4.03 11.89
CA LEU A 108 7.07 -3.44 10.97
C LEU A 108 6.72 -4.42 9.84
N LEU A 109 7.70 -5.06 9.19
CA LEU A 109 7.46 -6.05 8.15
C LEU A 109 6.61 -7.24 8.61
N VAL A 110 6.83 -7.75 9.83
CA VAL A 110 6.02 -8.82 10.40
C VAL A 110 4.56 -8.38 10.57
N ILE A 111 4.34 -7.18 11.11
CA ILE A 111 2.99 -6.61 11.28
C ILE A 111 2.32 -6.39 9.92
N THR A 112 3.03 -5.78 8.97
CA THR A 112 2.55 -5.53 7.60
C THR A 112 2.16 -6.83 6.92
N LEU A 113 2.97 -7.88 7.04
CA LEU A 113 2.69 -9.20 6.48
C LEU A 113 1.45 -9.83 7.13
N ALA A 114 1.37 -9.83 8.46
CA ALA A 114 0.25 -10.42 9.19
C ALA A 114 -1.09 -9.76 8.81
N ILE A 115 -1.12 -8.42 8.80
CA ILE A 115 -2.31 -7.65 8.43
C ILE A 115 -2.62 -7.82 6.94
N GLY A 116 -1.63 -7.66 6.06
CA GLY A 116 -1.81 -7.73 4.62
C GLY A 116 -2.28 -9.11 4.14
N ALA A 117 -1.69 -10.19 4.67
CA ALA A 117 -2.12 -11.55 4.36
C ALA A 117 -3.54 -11.84 4.87
N THR A 118 -3.85 -11.40 6.10
CA THR A 118 -5.21 -11.53 6.66
C THR A 118 -6.22 -10.78 5.80
N ALA A 119 -5.93 -9.54 5.42
CA ALA A 119 -6.79 -8.73 4.56
C ALA A 119 -7.00 -9.36 3.18
N LEU A 120 -5.93 -9.91 2.59
CA LEU A 120 -6.01 -10.62 1.31
C LEU A 120 -6.92 -11.86 1.40
N VAL A 121 -6.67 -12.72 2.38
CA VAL A 121 -7.47 -13.95 2.58
C VAL A 121 -8.92 -13.60 2.90
N ALA A 122 -9.17 -12.63 3.76
CA ALA A 122 -10.52 -12.18 4.09
C ALA A 122 -11.25 -11.63 2.85
N THR A 123 -10.56 -10.83 2.02
CA THR A 123 -11.10 -10.30 0.76
C THR A 123 -11.47 -11.43 -0.20
N LEU A 124 -10.61 -12.43 -0.36
CA LEU A 124 -10.88 -13.57 -1.25
C LEU A 124 -12.02 -14.44 -0.72
N ALA A 125 -11.99 -14.78 0.57
CA ALA A 125 -13.03 -15.58 1.21
C ALA A 125 -14.40 -14.90 1.06
N ARG A 126 -14.49 -13.60 1.36
CA ARG A 126 -15.72 -12.83 1.21
C ARG A 126 -16.13 -12.67 -0.25
N GLY A 127 -15.17 -12.47 -1.15
CA GLY A 127 -15.43 -12.38 -2.59
C GLY A 127 -16.06 -13.67 -3.13
N PHE A 128 -15.51 -14.83 -2.77
CA PHE A 128 -16.06 -16.12 -3.18
C PHE A 128 -17.43 -16.40 -2.56
N ASP A 129 -17.62 -16.07 -1.27
CA ASP A 129 -18.92 -16.17 -0.63
C ASP A 129 -19.99 -15.36 -1.40
N LEU A 130 -19.69 -14.11 -1.73
CA LEU A 130 -20.60 -13.26 -2.49
C LEU A 130 -20.87 -13.77 -3.92
N LEU A 131 -19.86 -14.31 -4.60
CA LEU A 131 -20.00 -14.79 -5.99
C LEU A 131 -20.75 -16.12 -6.10
N PHE A 132 -20.53 -17.05 -5.17
CA PHE A 132 -21.01 -18.42 -5.30
C PHE A 132 -22.22 -18.73 -4.41
N THR A 133 -22.37 -18.05 -3.28
CA THR A 133 -23.43 -18.32 -2.30
C THR A 133 -24.40 -17.14 -2.15
N GLY A 134 -24.07 -15.99 -2.74
CA GLY A 134 -24.80 -14.74 -2.56
C GLY A 134 -24.58 -14.10 -1.19
N GLY A 135 -23.58 -14.54 -0.43
CA GLY A 135 -23.24 -13.99 0.88
C GLY A 135 -23.78 -14.78 2.08
N ALA A 136 -24.07 -16.07 1.90
CA ALA A 136 -24.70 -16.91 2.92
C ALA A 136 -23.85 -17.07 4.20
N PHE A 137 -22.54 -16.85 4.12
CA PHE A 137 -21.60 -17.06 5.23
C PHE A 137 -21.12 -15.78 5.92
N GLY A 138 -21.65 -14.62 5.53
CA GLY A 138 -21.43 -13.35 6.25
C GLY A 138 -20.81 -12.26 5.41
#